data_AF-A0A376NRX0-F1
#
_entry.id   AF-A0A376NRX0-F1
#
_cell.length_a   1.000
_cell.length_b   1.000
_cell.length_c   1.000
_cell.angle_alpha   90.00
_cell.angle_beta   90.00
_cell.angle_gamma   90.00
#
_symmetry.space_group_name_H-M   'P 1'
#
loop_
_entity.id
_entity.type
_entity.pdbx_description
1 polymer ?
#
loop_
_entity_poly.entity_id
_entity_poly.type
_entity_poly.pdbx_seq_one_letter_code
_entity_poly.pdbx_strand_id
1 'polypeptide(L)' 'MDIMRSVVGMVVLLAIAFLLSVNKKSISLRTVGAALLLQIAIGGIMLYFPPGKWQ' A
#
# COMPACT_ATOMS: atom_id res chain seq x y z
N MET A 1 -15.99 11.17 -7.34
CA MET A 1 -15.69 11.74 -6.00
C MET A 1 -15.16 10.66 -5.03
N ASP A 2 -14.88 9.46 -5.52
CA ASP A 2 -14.48 8.31 -4.70
C ASP A 2 -12.96 8.11 -4.65
N ILE A 3 -12.27 8.45 -5.74
CA ILE A 3 -10.80 8.40 -5.82
C ILE A 3 -10.17 9.31 -4.77
N MET A 4 -10.71 10.52 -4.57
CA MET A 4 -10.19 11.46 -3.58
C MET A 4 -10.35 10.95 -2.15
N ARG A 5 -11.47 10.29 -1.81
CA ARG A 5 -11.64 9.60 -0.52
C ARG A 5 -10.70 8.41 -0.37
N SER A 6 -10.49 7.63 -1.42
CA SER A 6 -9.58 6.47 -1.41
C SER A 6 -8.13 6.90 -1.18
N VAL A 7 -7.69 7.96 -1.86
CA VAL A 7 -6.35 8.56 -1.68
C VAL A 7 -6.18 9.12 -0.27
N VAL A 8 -7.19 9.85 0.24
CA VAL A 8 -7.16 10.37 1.62
C VAL A 8 -7.07 9.22 2.64
N GLY A 9 -7.82 8.13 2.45
CA GLY A 9 -7.74 6.94 3.30
C GLY A 9 -6.34 6.32 3.34
N MET A 10 -5.70 6.17 2.17
CA MET A 10 -4.33 5.65 2.05
C MET A 10 -3.32 6.52 2.83
N VAL A 11 -3.43 7.84 2.70
CA VAL A 11 -2.55 8.79 3.40
C VAL A 11 -2.75 8.72 4.91
N VAL A 12 -3.99 8.62 5.39
CA VAL A 12 -4.31 8.52 6.82
C VAL A 12 -3.75 7.24 7.42
N LEU A 13 -3.89 6.09 6.74
CA LEU A 13 -3.33 4.82 7.22
C LEU A 13 -1.80 4.85 7.32
N LEU A 14 -1.14 5.43 6.32
CA LEU A 14 0.32 5.61 6.34
C LEU A 14 0.76 6.58 7.47
N ALA A 15 0.01 7.65 7.70
CA ALA A 15 0.28 8.60 8.79
C ALA A 15 0.12 7.95 10.16
N ILE A 16 -0.92 7.15 10.37
CA ILE A 16 -1.13 6.40 11.62
C ILE A 16 0.00 5.38 11.82
N ALA A 17 0.37 4.61 10.79
CA ALA A 17 1.48 3.67 10.88
C ALA A 17 2.81 4.37 11.25
N PHE A 18 3.02 5.59 10.75
CA PHE A 18 4.20 6.40 11.07
C PHE A 18 4.16 7.00 12.49
N LEU A 19 2.99 7.46 12.94
CA LEU A 19 2.81 7.99 14.30
C LEU A 19 2.94 6.89 15.36
N LEU A 20 2.33 5.73 15.13
CA LEU A 20 2.37 4.58 16.03
C LEU A 20 3.68 3.79 15.94
N SER A 21 4.57 4.14 15.00
CA SER A 21 5.90 3.56 14.94
C SER A 21 6.77 4.03 16.10
N VAL A 22 6.96 3.13 17.06
CA VAL A 22 7.77 3.30 18.28
C VAL A 22 9.25 3.54 17.95
N ASN A 23 9.73 3.10 16.79
CA ASN A 23 11.14 3.16 16.41
C ASN A 23 11.30 3.63 14.96
N LYS A 24 10.92 4.89 14.68
CA LYS A 24 11.00 5.55 13.35
C LYS A 24 12.36 5.39 12.65
N LYS A 25 13.44 5.21 13.42
CA LYS A 25 14.82 5.04 12.92
C LYS A 25 15.16 3.60 12.49
N SER A 26 14.41 2.60 12.97
CA SER A 26 14.56 1.19 12.60
C SER A 26 13.60 0.77 11.48
N ILE A 27 12.81 1.71 10.95
CA ILE A 27 12.04 1.46 9.74
C ILE A 27 13.04 1.28 8.60
N SER A 28 13.33 0.03 8.26
CA SER A 28 14.16 -0.30 7.10
C SER A 28 13.40 0.12 5.85
N LEU A 29 13.80 1.25 5.27
CA LEU A 29 13.26 1.76 4.01
C LEU A 29 13.28 0.69 2.91
N ARG A 30 14.24 -0.24 2.96
CA ARG A 30 14.30 -1.42 2.09
C ARG A 30 13.11 -2.36 2.29
N THR A 31 12.71 -2.66 3.53
CA THR A 31 11.61 -3.60 3.81
C THR A 31 10.25 -2.96 3.56
N VAL A 32 10.07 -1.69 3.95
CA VAL A 32 8.84 -0.95 3.65
C VAL A 32 8.71 -0.69 2.15
N GLY A 33 9.80 -0.29 1.48
CA GLY A 33 9.82 -0.11 0.02
C GLY A 33 9.57 -1.41 -0.73
N ALA A 34 10.15 -2.53 -0.29
CA ALA A 34 9.88 -3.85 -0.86
C ALA A 34 8.42 -4.28 -0.64
N ALA A 35 7.86 -4.06 0.56
CA ALA A 35 6.47 -4.36 0.86
C ALA A 35 5.49 -3.52 0.00
N LEU A 36 5.78 -2.24 -0.19
CA LEU A 36 4.94 -1.32 -0.98
C LEU A 36 5.03 -1.64 -2.48
N LEU A 37 6.23 -1.95 -2.98
CA LEU A 37 6.42 -2.46 -4.35
C LEU A 37 5.67 -3.77 -4.57
N LEU A 38 5.78 -4.71 -3.63
CA LEU A 38 5.08 -5.98 -3.71
C LEU A 38 3.55 -5.79 -3.69
N GLN A 39 3.07 -4.87 -2.87
CA GLN A 39 1.63 -4.53 -2.78
C GLN A 39 1.11 -3.94 -4.10
N ILE A 40 1.83 -3.01 -4.71
CA ILE A 40 1.45 -2.45 -6.02
C ILE A 40 1.58 -3.49 -7.13
N ALA A 41 2.63 -4.31 -7.11
CA ALA A 41 2.84 -5.36 -8.10
C ALA A 41 1.70 -6.39 -8.06
N ILE A 42 1.37 -6.92 -6.88
CA ILE A 42 0.28 -7.89 -6.72
C ILE A 42 -1.07 -7.26 -7.01
N GLY A 43 -1.36 -6.06 -6.48
CA GLY A 43 -2.61 -5.36 -6.76
C GLY A 43 -2.79 -5.02 -8.23
N GLY A 44 -1.72 -4.56 -8.90
CA GLY A 44 -1.71 -4.28 -10.33
C GLY A 44 -1.85 -5.53 -11.18
N ILE A 45 -1.15 -6.62 -10.83
CA ILE A 45 -1.30 -7.91 -11.53
C ILE A 45 -2.74 -8.44 -11.35
N MET A 46 -3.30 -8.38 -10.15
CA MET A 46 -4.64 -8.93 -9.88
C MET A 46 -5.77 -8.10 -10.47
N LEU A 47 -5.60 -6.78 -10.56
CA LEU A 47 -6.61 -5.87 -11.13
C LEU A 47 -6.46 -5.66 -12.64
N TYR A 48 -5.25 -5.76 -13.19
CA TYR A 48 -4.95 -5.41 -14.59
C TYR A 48 -4.59 -6.62 -15.46
N PHE A 49 -3.99 -7.67 -14.88
CA PHE A 49 -3.76 -8.94 -15.57
C PHE A 49 -5.00 -9.83 -15.32
N PRO A 50 -5.67 -10.36 -16.36
CA PRO A 50 -6.95 -11.06 -16.20
C PRO A 50 -6.83 -12.59 -16.25
N PRO A 51 -6.01 -13.31 -15.44
CA PRO A 51 -6.29 -14.72 -15.18
C PRO A 51 -7.39 -14.90 -14.10
N GLY A 52 -8.23 -13.88 -13.88
CA GLY A 52 -9.27 -13.84 -12.85
C GLY A 52 -10.67 -13.47 -13.35
N LYS A 53 -10.93 -13.44 -14.68
CA LYS A 53 -12.30 -13.68 -15.18
C LYS A 53 -12.58 -15.19 -15.15
N TRP A 54 -12.48 -15.79 -13.98
CA TRP A 54 -13.18 -17.04 -13.70
C TRP A 54 -14.35 -16.63 -12.81
N GLN A 55 -15.42 -16.23 -13.50
CA GLN A 55 -16.83 -16.27 -13.10
C GLN A 55 -17.18 -16.05 -11.62
#